data_AF-F0XXF5-F1
#
_entry.id   AF-F0XXF5-F1
#
_cell.length_a   1.000
_cell.length_b   1.000
_cell.length_c   1.000
_cell.angle_alpha   90.00
_cell.angle_beta   90.00
_cell.angle_gamma   90.00
#
_symmetry.space_group_name_H-M   'P 1'
#
loop_
_entity.id
_entity.type
_entity.pdbx_description
1 polymer ?
#
loop_
_entity_poly.entity_id
_entity_poly.type
_entity_poly.pdbx_seq_one_letter_code
_entity_poly.pdbx_strand_id
1 'polypeptide(L)' 'NHYEVLGVPRDADLAAITKAYKKKALETHPDKNLDDPDAEAKFLKVQEARVILSNKDARALYD' A
#
# COMPACT_ATOMS: atom_id res chain seq x y z
N ASN A 1 5.31 -1.02 8.96
CA ASN A 1 5.96 0.02 8.13
C ASN A 1 5.24 0.12 6.77
N HIS A 2 5.08 1.31 6.14
CA HIS A 2 4.42 1.45 4.82
C HIS A 2 5.11 0.64 3.71
N TYR A 3 6.45 0.49 3.79
CA TYR A 3 7.20 -0.36 2.85
C TYR A 3 6.80 -1.84 2.97
N GLU A 4 6.60 -2.33 4.20
CA GLU A 4 6.15 -3.70 4.48
C GLU A 4 4.69 -3.92 4.06
N VAL A 5 3.83 -2.92 4.28
CA VAL A 5 2.41 -2.98 3.86
C VAL A 5 2.30 -3.21 2.36
N LEU A 6 3.14 -2.52 1.58
CA LEU A 6 3.22 -2.72 0.13
C LEU A 6 4.13 -3.91 -0.27
N GLY A 7 4.95 -4.42 0.64
CA GLY A 7 5.89 -5.50 0.37
C GLY A 7 7.02 -5.10 -0.58
N VAL A 8 7.51 -3.86 -0.45
CA VAL A 8 8.59 -3.29 -1.27
C VAL A 8 9.77 -2.88 -0.39
N PRO A 9 11.00 -2.88 -0.93
CA PRO A 9 12.16 -2.39 -0.19
C PRO A 9 12.11 -0.85 -0.03
N ARG A 10 12.90 -0.33 0.91
CA ARG A 10 12.93 1.11 1.24
C ARG A 10 13.46 2.00 0.11
N ASP A 11 14.26 1.44 -0.78
CA ASP A 11 14.81 2.08 -1.97
C ASP A 11 13.90 1.95 -3.21
N ALA A 12 12.70 1.37 -3.06
CA ALA A 12 11.78 1.15 -4.17
C ALA A 12 11.43 2.47 -4.88
N ASP A 13 11.44 2.42 -6.21
CA ASP A 13 11.03 3.53 -7.06
C ASP A 13 9.49 3.64 -7.12
N LEU A 14 9.01 4.75 -7.68
CA LEU A 14 7.57 5.02 -7.80
C LEU A 14 6.85 3.95 -8.63
N ALA A 15 7.53 3.35 -9.62
CA ALA A 15 6.98 2.32 -10.48
C ALA A 15 6.75 1.01 -9.69
N ALA A 16 7.72 0.59 -8.88
CA ALA A 16 7.63 -0.55 -7.98
C ALA A 16 6.54 -0.34 -6.93
N ILE A 17 6.47 0.84 -6.30
CA ILE A 17 5.41 1.20 -5.34
C ILE A 17 4.03 1.10 -5.99
N THR A 18 3.87 1.64 -7.20
CA THR A 18 2.59 1.60 -7.93
C THR A 18 2.20 0.18 -8.31
N LYS A 19 3.17 -0.64 -8.77
CA LYS A 19 2.94 -2.05 -9.10
C LYS A 19 2.54 -2.87 -7.87
N ALA A 20 3.24 -2.66 -6.76
CA ALA A 20 2.96 -3.32 -5.50
C ALA A 20 1.58 -2.95 -4.94
N TYR A 21 1.23 -1.67 -4.98
CA TYR A 21 -0.10 -1.19 -4.63
C TYR A 21 -1.19 -1.88 -5.44
N LYS A 22 -1.06 -1.96 -6.77
CA LYS A 22 -2.07 -2.62 -7.63
C LYS A 22 -2.26 -4.09 -7.24
N LYS A 23 -1.18 -4.81 -6.96
CA LYS A 23 -1.23 -6.20 -6.50
C LYS A 23 -1.93 -6.30 -5.14
N LYS A 24 -1.50 -5.51 -4.15
CA LYS A 24 -2.07 -5.53 -2.80
C LYS A 24 -3.53 -5.11 -2.77
N ALA A 25 -3.91 -4.08 -3.53
CA ALA A 25 -5.28 -3.62 -3.65
C ALA A 25 -6.23 -4.71 -4.16
N LEU A 26 -5.77 -5.58 -5.07
CA LEU A 26 -6.55 -6.73 -5.54
C LEU A 26 -6.62 -7.86 -4.51
N GLU A 27 -5.55 -8.06 -3.74
CA GLU A 27 -5.50 -9.06 -2.66
C GLU A 27 -6.41 -8.66 -1.49
N THR A 28 -6.47 -7.37 -1.15
CA THR A 28 -7.21 -6.87 0.01
C THR A 28 -8.54 -6.21 -0.34
N HIS A 29 -8.99 -6.26 -1.59
CA HIS A 29 -10.21 -5.55 -2.00
C HIS A 29 -11.43 -6.08 -1.22
N PRO A 30 -12.25 -5.22 -0.59
CA PRO A 30 -13.41 -5.66 0.19
C PRO A 30 -14.41 -6.47 -0.67
N ASP A 31 -14.68 -6.06 -1.91
CA ASP A 31 -15.56 -6.80 -2.84
C ASP A 31 -15.12 -8.25 -3.12
N LYS A 32 -13.82 -8.56 -2.96
CA LYS A 32 -13.28 -9.92 -3.18
C LYS A 32 -13.10 -10.72 -1.90
N ASN A 33 -13.18 -10.07 -0.74
CA ASN A 33 -12.93 -10.65 0.58
C ASN A 33 -14.14 -10.37 1.49
N LEU A 34 -15.33 -10.79 1.05
CA LEU A 34 -16.60 -10.50 1.72
C LEU A 34 -16.74 -11.17 3.09
N ASP A 35 -15.96 -12.24 3.32
CA ASP A 35 -15.86 -13.01 4.54
C ASP A 35 -14.79 -12.49 5.51
N ASP A 36 -13.96 -11.55 5.08
CA ASP A 36 -12.92 -10.93 5.89
C ASP A 36 -13.42 -9.57 6.42
N PRO A 37 -13.84 -9.47 7.70
CA PRO A 37 -14.31 -8.22 8.28
C PRO A 37 -13.22 -7.14 8.32
N ASP A 38 -11.95 -7.53 8.18
CA ASP A 38 -10.82 -6.60 8.17
C ASP A 38 -10.41 -6.19 6.75
N ALA A 39 -11.09 -6.66 5.69
CA ALA A 39 -10.70 -6.38 4.30
C ALA A 39 -10.63 -4.88 4.01
N GLU A 40 -11.63 -4.12 4.47
CA GLU A 40 -11.66 -2.66 4.34
C GLU A 40 -10.46 -2.01 5.06
N ALA A 41 -10.21 -2.40 6.31
CA ALA A 41 -9.09 -1.87 7.08
C ALA A 41 -7.73 -2.20 6.45
N LYS A 42 -7.58 -3.40 5.88
CA LYS A 42 -6.38 -3.83 5.13
C LYS A 42 -6.22 -3.00 3.86
N PHE A 43 -7.30 -2.78 3.12
CA PHE A 43 -7.29 -1.97 1.90
C PHE A 43 -6.93 -0.50 2.19
N LEU A 44 -7.49 0.08 3.25
CA LEU A 44 -7.15 1.44 3.69
C LEU A 44 -5.66 1.58 4.04
N LYS A 45 -5.08 0.61 4.77
CA LYS A 45 -3.63 0.61 5.06
C LYS A 45 -2.78 0.56 3.79
N VAL A 46 -3.18 -0.25 2.81
CA VAL A 46 -2.50 -0.35 1.50
C VAL A 46 -2.60 0.97 0.73
N GLN A 47 -3.76 1.63 0.78
CA GLN A 47 -3.98 2.93 0.16
C GLN A 47 -3.13 4.02 0.81
N GLU A 48 -3.14 4.12 2.14
CA GLU A 48 -2.34 5.08 2.91
C GLU A 48 -0.84 4.91 2.61
N ALA A 49 -0.34 3.67 2.64
CA ALA A 49 1.05 3.38 2.32
C ALA A 49 1.45 3.88 0.93
N ARG A 50 0.58 3.69 -0.07
CA ARG A 50 0.82 4.22 -1.41
C ARG A 50 0.83 5.76 -1.40
N VAL A 51 -0.12 6.42 -0.73
CA VAL A 51 -0.19 7.89 -0.69
C VAL A 51 1.10 8.47 -0.15
N ILE A 52 1.58 7.96 0.99
CA ILE A 52 2.81 8.44 1.63
C ILE A 52 4.04 8.14 0.74
N LEU A 53 4.20 6.91 0.26
CA LEU A 53 5.40 6.53 -0.49
C LEU A 53 5.45 7.07 -1.93
N SER A 54 4.30 7.43 -2.51
CA SER A 54 4.23 7.98 -3.88
C SER A 54 4.50 9.48 -3.96
N ASN A 55 4.35 10.21 -2.85
CA ASN A 55 4.69 11.62 -2.76
C ASN A 55 6.11 11.75 -2.19
N LYS A 56 7.00 12.45 -2.91
CA LYS A 56 8.41 12.60 -2.51
C LYS A 56 8.57 13.33 -1.18
N ASP A 57 7.81 14.40 -0.96
CA ASP A 57 7.89 15.22 0.26
C ASP A 57 7.31 14.45 1.45
N ALA A 58 6.17 13.78 1.26
CA ALA A 58 5.56 12.95 2.31
C ALA A 58 6.42 11.74 2.67
N ARG A 59 7.04 11.09 1.67
CA ARG A 59 7.99 9.99 1.87
C ARG A 59 9.23 10.47 2.63
N ALA A 60 9.77 11.63 2.28
CA ALA A 60 10.92 12.20 2.98
C ALA A 60 10.62 12.58 4.44
N LEU A 61 9.37 12.98 4.75
CA LEU A 61 8.94 13.24 6.13
C LEU A 61 8.65 11.94 6.91
N TYR A 62 8.22 10.89 6.21
CA TYR A 62 7.97 9.57 6.79
C TYR A 62 9.25 8.77 7.07
N ASP A 63 10.24 8.89 6.19
CA ASP A 63 11.53 8.21 6.29
C ASP A 63 12.39 8.70 7.47
#